data_AF-A0A965PN09-F1
#
_entry.id   AF-A0A965PN09-F1
#
_cell.length_a   1.000
_cell.length_b   1.000
_cell.length_c   1.000
_cell.angle_alpha   90.00
_cell.angle_beta   90.00
_cell.angle_gamma   90.00
#
_symmetry.space_group_name_H-M   'P 1'
#
loop_
_entity.id
_entity.type
_entity.pdbx_description
1 polymer ?
#
loop_
_entity_poly.entity_id
_entity_poly.type
_entity_poly.pdbx_seq_one_letter_code
_entity_poly.pdbx_strand_id
1 'polypeptide(L)'
;MKKATLKPYNGGKWSIAKMRSFAMSAIRRAQWPAKYASIAKAYVRDGINPKTGKPCKLHQCPVCKQLFPKGKIVADHIEPVIPINHTWGEGENWLGYNWNQLLPRLWCEQSGYQATCKDCHKIKTKQENQQRKKNK
;
A
#
# COMPACT_ATOMS: atom_id res chain seq x y z
N MET A 1 16.27 -5.26 -31.77
CA MET A 1 17.14 -4.30 -31.03
C MET A 1 16.30 -3.62 -29.95
N LYS A 2 16.73 -3.57 -28.68
CA LYS A 2 15.98 -2.88 -27.61
C LYS A 2 16.12 -1.37 -27.78
N LYS A 3 15.02 -0.64 -27.93
CA LYS A 3 15.02 0.84 -27.93
C LYS A 3 15.69 1.35 -26.64
N ALA A 4 16.63 2.28 -26.79
CA ALA A 4 17.25 2.95 -25.65
C ALA A 4 16.16 3.66 -24.83
N THR A 5 16.14 3.44 -23.51
CA THR A 5 15.18 4.09 -22.62
C THR A 5 15.67 5.49 -22.27
N LEU A 6 14.84 6.52 -22.49
CA LEU A 6 15.14 7.89 -22.10
C LEU A 6 15.39 7.99 -20.58
N LYS A 7 16.45 8.70 -20.17
CA LYS A 7 16.82 8.91 -18.75
C LYS A 7 16.88 10.40 -18.40
N PRO A 8 15.74 11.09 -18.27
CA PRO A 8 15.74 12.53 -18.06
C PRO A 8 16.00 12.94 -16.60
N TYR A 9 16.04 12.00 -15.65
CA TYR A 9 16.11 12.30 -14.21
C TYR A 9 17.45 11.90 -13.59
N ASN A 10 17.74 12.49 -12.42
CA ASN A 10 18.93 12.20 -11.60
C ASN A 10 20.23 12.30 -12.41
N GLY A 11 20.44 13.44 -13.09
CA GLY A 11 21.63 13.68 -13.90
C GLY A 11 21.84 12.64 -15.00
N GLY A 12 20.79 12.24 -15.72
CA GLY A 12 20.90 11.28 -16.82
C GLY A 12 20.88 9.80 -16.40
N LYS A 13 20.77 9.50 -15.11
CA LYS A 13 20.89 8.11 -14.59
C LYS A 13 19.55 7.38 -14.53
N TRP A 14 18.44 8.09 -14.41
CA TRP A 14 17.14 7.50 -14.09
C TRP A 14 16.13 7.66 -15.23
N SER A 15 15.49 6.56 -15.60
CA SER A 15 14.33 6.55 -16.50
C SER A 15 13.07 7.06 -15.79
N ILE A 16 12.03 7.38 -16.58
CA ILE A 16 10.72 7.76 -16.07
C ILE A 16 10.17 6.70 -15.09
N ALA A 17 10.31 5.42 -15.42
CA ALA A 17 9.85 4.32 -14.55
C ALA A 17 10.57 4.28 -13.20
N LYS A 18 11.88 4.57 -13.17
CA LYS A 18 12.66 4.62 -11.93
C LYS A 18 12.26 5.81 -11.06
N MET A 19 12.09 6.98 -11.67
CA MET A 19 11.62 8.19 -10.99
C MET A 19 10.20 8.00 -10.41
N ARG A 20 9.32 7.37 -11.16
CA ARG A 20 7.97 6.97 -10.72
C ARG A 20 8.00 6.05 -9.50
N SER A 21 8.84 5.02 -9.52
CA SER A 21 9.00 4.11 -8.39
C SER A 21 9.51 4.83 -7.14
N PHE A 22 10.48 5.73 -7.31
CA PHE A 22 11.00 6.57 -6.22
C PHE A 22 9.91 7.45 -5.60
N ALA A 23 9.18 8.22 -6.42
CA ALA A 23 8.12 9.10 -5.95
C ALA A 23 7.04 8.33 -5.18
N MET A 24 6.54 7.23 -5.75
CA MET A 24 5.55 6.36 -5.08
C MET A 24 6.06 5.78 -3.76
N SER A 25 7.34 5.43 -3.69
CA SER A 25 7.95 4.91 -2.47
C SER A 25 8.05 5.99 -1.39
N ALA A 26 8.41 7.22 -1.77
CA ALA A 26 8.52 8.35 -0.86
C ALA A 26 7.17 8.72 -0.24
N ILE A 27 6.13 8.94 -1.06
CA ILE A 27 4.80 9.34 -0.57
C ILE A 27 4.14 8.25 0.29
N ARG A 28 4.36 6.96 -0.01
CA ARG A 28 3.83 5.84 0.79
C ARG A 28 4.47 5.74 2.18
N ARG A 29 5.68 6.30 2.36
CA ARG A 29 6.36 6.37 3.65
C ARG A 29 5.90 7.55 4.50
N ALA A 30 5.20 8.53 3.91
CA ALA A 30 4.66 9.65 4.66
C ALA A 30 3.80 9.14 5.82
N GLN A 31 3.97 9.78 6.98
CA GLN A 31 3.25 9.42 8.19
C GLN A 31 1.82 9.94 8.07
N TRP A 32 0.86 9.01 8.05
CA TRP A 32 -0.56 9.34 7.95
C TRP A 32 -1.30 8.83 9.20
N PRO A 33 -1.82 9.69 10.07
CA PRO A 33 -2.44 9.27 11.34
C PRO A 33 -3.60 8.28 11.18
N ALA A 34 -4.44 8.44 10.15
CA ALA A 34 -5.59 7.56 9.96
C ALA A 34 -5.19 6.10 9.70
N LYS A 35 -4.02 5.89 9.07
CA LYS A 35 -3.39 4.56 8.91
C LYS A 35 -3.12 3.90 10.27
N TYR A 36 -2.60 4.67 11.22
CA TYR A 36 -2.28 4.19 12.56
C TYR A 36 -3.54 3.99 13.40
N ALA A 37 -4.53 4.86 13.26
CA ALA A 37 -5.84 4.72 13.88
C ALA A 37 -6.55 3.43 13.43
N SER A 38 -6.46 3.06 12.15
CA SER A 38 -7.03 1.80 11.64
C SER A 38 -6.39 0.57 12.31
N ILE A 39 -5.06 0.55 12.45
CA ILE A 39 -4.37 -0.54 13.17
C ILE A 39 -4.78 -0.55 14.63
N ALA A 40 -4.81 0.61 15.31
CA ALA A 40 -5.19 0.70 16.71
C ALA A 40 -6.62 0.20 16.96
N LYS A 41 -7.57 0.48 16.05
CA LYS A 41 -8.96 0.00 16.13
C LYS A 41 -9.08 -1.52 16.07
N ALA A 42 -8.12 -2.21 15.45
CA ALA A 42 -8.11 -3.67 15.39
C ALA A 42 -7.56 -4.36 16.65
N TYR A 43 -7.12 -3.58 17.65
CA TYR A 43 -6.69 -4.11 18.93
C TYR A 43 -7.82 -4.89 19.62
N VAL A 44 -7.48 -6.03 20.22
CA VAL A 44 -8.43 -6.86 20.97
C VAL A 44 -8.01 -7.00 22.43
N ARG A 45 -6.76 -7.44 22.65
CA ARG A 45 -6.26 -7.73 24.00
C ARG A 45 -4.74 -7.75 24.05
N ASP A 46 -4.19 -7.69 25.25
CA ASP A 46 -2.80 -8.02 25.50
C ASP A 46 -2.60 -9.55 25.47
N GLY A 47 -1.38 -9.97 25.11
CA GLY A 47 -0.99 -11.36 25.03
C GLY A 47 0.52 -11.51 24.90
N ILE A 48 0.98 -12.69 24.50
CA ILE A 48 2.41 -12.99 24.35
C ILE A 48 2.72 -13.19 22.87
N ASN A 49 3.80 -12.56 22.39
CA ASN A 49 4.25 -12.76 21.02
C ASN A 49 4.89 -14.16 20.91
N PRO A 50 4.36 -15.08 20.08
CA PRO A 50 4.87 -16.45 19.99
C PRO A 50 6.32 -16.51 19.48
N LYS A 51 6.77 -15.49 18.73
CA LYS A 51 8.15 -15.45 18.21
C LYS A 51 9.17 -14.99 19.26
N THR A 52 8.78 -14.11 20.18
CA THR A 52 9.74 -13.45 21.10
C THR A 52 9.51 -13.79 22.57
N GLY A 53 8.39 -14.42 22.93
CA GLY A 53 8.00 -14.70 24.32
C GLY A 53 7.70 -13.45 25.15
N LYS A 54 7.63 -12.26 24.53
CA LYS A 54 7.43 -10.99 25.22
C LYS A 54 5.95 -10.56 25.21
N PRO A 55 5.48 -9.84 26.23
CA PRO A 55 4.15 -9.21 26.21
C PRO A 55 3.97 -8.33 24.97
N CYS A 56 2.80 -8.41 24.33
CA CYS A 56 2.47 -7.65 23.14
C CYS A 56 0.96 -7.42 23.01
N LYS A 57 0.59 -6.40 22.24
CA LYS A 57 -0.79 -6.13 21.86
C LYS A 57 -1.20 -7.00 20.67
N LEU A 58 -2.26 -7.79 20.86
CA LEU A 58 -2.86 -8.63 19.83
C LEU A 58 -3.99 -7.88 19.13
N HIS A 59 -4.01 -8.00 17.81
CA HIS A 59 -4.95 -7.34 16.93
C HIS A 59 -5.59 -8.37 16.01
N GLN A 60 -6.87 -8.21 15.69
CA GLN A 60 -7.60 -9.16 14.87
C GLN A 60 -7.57 -8.79 13.39
N CYS A 61 -7.21 -9.76 12.54
CA CYS A 61 -7.35 -9.59 11.10
C CYS A 61 -8.83 -9.79 10.68
N PRO A 62 -9.43 -8.87 9.89
CA PRO A 62 -10.83 -9.00 9.48
C PRO A 62 -11.06 -10.12 8.45
N VAL A 63 -10.01 -10.58 7.77
CA VAL A 63 -10.09 -11.61 6.71
C VAL A 63 -10.05 -13.02 7.31
N CYS A 64 -8.97 -13.38 8.02
CA CYS A 64 -8.81 -14.72 8.60
C CYS A 64 -9.29 -14.84 10.05
N LYS A 65 -9.73 -13.75 10.69
CA LYS A 65 -10.22 -13.67 12.08
C LYS A 65 -9.21 -14.05 13.18
N GLN A 66 -7.98 -14.38 12.82
CA GLN A 66 -6.90 -14.69 13.76
C GLN A 66 -6.29 -13.44 14.41
N LEU A 67 -5.65 -13.65 15.56
CA LEU A 67 -4.97 -12.61 16.34
C LEU A 67 -3.47 -12.56 16.00
N PHE A 68 -2.96 -11.34 15.78
CA PHE A 68 -1.57 -11.12 15.43
C PHE A 68 -0.96 -9.98 16.27
N PRO A 69 0.34 -10.07 16.61
CA PRO A 69 1.07 -8.93 17.17
C PRO A 69 1.04 -7.73 16.22
N LYS A 70 1.08 -6.50 16.75
CA LYS A 70 1.09 -5.25 15.96
C LYS A 70 2.02 -5.28 14.75
N GLY A 71 3.25 -5.81 14.90
CA GLY A 71 4.25 -5.89 13.81
C GLY A 71 3.91 -6.85 12.66
N LYS A 72 2.86 -7.65 12.79
CA LYS A 72 2.32 -8.58 11.78
C LYS A 72 1.04 -8.08 11.12
N ILE A 73 0.52 -6.93 11.57
CA ILE A 73 -0.64 -6.25 10.98
C ILE A 73 -0.15 -5.07 10.13
N VAL A 74 -0.86 -4.84 9.03
CA VAL A 74 -0.66 -3.70 8.14
C VAL A 74 -2.00 -3.02 7.91
N ALA A 75 -1.98 -1.69 7.76
CA ALA A 75 -3.12 -0.96 7.25
C ALA A 75 -3.15 -1.13 5.73
N ASP A 76 -4.14 -1.85 5.25
CA ASP A 76 -4.43 -2.09 3.85
C ASP A 76 -5.56 -1.18 3.40
N HIS A 77 -5.43 -0.57 2.22
CA HIS A 77 -6.53 0.21 1.64
C HIS A 77 -7.66 -0.74 1.24
N ILE A 78 -8.89 -0.47 1.66
CA ILE A 78 -10.06 -1.27 1.23
C ILE A 78 -10.18 -1.16 -0.29
N GLU A 79 -10.32 0.08 -0.77
CA GLU A 79 -10.21 0.43 -2.18
C GLU A 79 -8.76 0.65 -2.56
N PRO A 80 -8.18 -0.13 -3.49
CA PRO A 80 -6.76 -0.02 -3.78
C PRO A 80 -6.39 1.37 -4.30
N VAL A 81 -5.24 1.90 -3.84
CA VAL A 81 -4.73 3.22 -4.27
C VAL A 81 -4.68 3.32 -5.79
N ILE A 82 -4.25 2.24 -6.44
CA ILE A 82 -4.26 2.06 -7.89
C ILE A 82 -5.47 1.20 -8.26
N PRO A 83 -6.53 1.77 -8.87
CA PRO A 83 -7.68 1.04 -9.38
C PRO A 83 -7.32 -0.16 -10.25
N ILE A 84 -8.16 -1.19 -10.17
CA ILE A 84 -7.98 -2.47 -10.86
C ILE A 84 -8.36 -2.36 -12.34
N ASN A 85 -9.28 -1.47 -12.67
CA ASN A 85 -9.86 -1.25 -14.00
C ASN A 85 -9.08 -0.26 -14.87
N HIS A 86 -7.91 0.23 -14.43
CA HIS A 86 -7.10 1.25 -15.13
C HIS A 86 -7.83 2.56 -15.45
N THR A 87 -9.02 2.82 -14.92
CA THR A 87 -9.76 4.08 -15.18
C THR A 87 -9.23 5.23 -14.31
N TRP A 88 -7.92 5.32 -14.11
CA TRP A 88 -7.33 6.24 -13.15
C TRP A 88 -6.08 6.92 -13.71
N GLY A 89 -6.02 8.23 -13.50
CA GLY A 89 -4.78 8.99 -13.49
C GLY A 89 -3.89 8.93 -14.73
N GLU A 90 -4.42 8.65 -15.92
CA GLU A 90 -3.70 8.95 -17.16
C GLU A 90 -3.85 10.46 -17.47
N GLY A 91 -2.72 11.14 -17.67
CA GLY A 91 -2.61 12.61 -17.64
C GLY A 91 -2.51 13.14 -16.19
N GLU A 92 -1.68 14.11 -15.82
CA GLU A 92 -1.14 15.21 -16.61
C GLU A 92 0.27 15.61 -16.13
N ASN A 93 1.18 15.66 -17.11
CA ASN A 93 2.52 16.26 -17.17
C ASN A 93 3.69 15.72 -16.33
N TRP A 94 3.53 15.11 -15.15
CA TRP A 94 4.69 14.57 -14.40
C TRP A 94 4.57 13.09 -14.04
N LEU A 95 5.45 12.27 -14.63
CA LEU A 95 5.54 10.81 -14.47
C LEU A 95 4.32 10.01 -14.95
N GLY A 96 3.42 10.65 -15.70
CA GLY A 96 2.22 10.02 -16.27
C GLY A 96 1.20 9.64 -15.21
N TYR A 97 1.03 10.47 -14.19
CA TYR A 97 0.03 10.30 -13.13
C TYR A 97 -0.74 11.60 -12.89
N ASN A 98 -2.05 11.47 -12.66
CA ASN A 98 -2.85 12.51 -12.02
C ASN A 98 -2.63 12.48 -10.50
N TRP A 99 -1.75 13.34 -9.99
CA TRP A 99 -1.45 13.41 -8.56
C TRP A 99 -2.65 13.86 -7.72
N ASN A 100 -3.51 14.73 -8.26
CA ASN A 100 -4.72 15.18 -7.59
C ASN A 100 -5.74 14.06 -7.38
N GLN A 101 -5.76 13.05 -8.26
CA GLN A 101 -6.58 11.84 -8.06
C GLN A 101 -5.88 10.80 -7.18
N LEU A 102 -4.55 10.68 -7.26
CA LEU A 102 -3.79 9.66 -6.55
C LEU A 102 -3.68 9.93 -5.04
N LEU A 103 -3.36 11.16 -4.65
CA LEU A 103 -3.07 11.50 -3.25
C LEU A 103 -4.29 11.32 -2.33
N PRO A 104 -5.52 11.71 -2.71
CA PRO A 104 -6.71 11.44 -1.89
C PRO A 104 -7.00 9.95 -1.70
N ARG A 105 -6.67 9.11 -2.68
CA ARG A 105 -6.78 7.64 -2.54
C ARG A 105 -5.70 7.07 -1.62
N LEU A 106 -4.50 7.64 -1.68
CA LEU A 106 -3.37 7.22 -0.85
C LEU A 106 -3.59 7.55 0.63
N TRP A 107 -4.07 8.76 0.92
CA TRP A 107 -4.33 9.28 2.26
C TRP A 107 -5.83 9.36 2.53
N CYS A 108 -6.51 8.23 2.37
CA CYS A 108 -7.92 8.14 2.73
C CYS A 108 -8.11 8.21 4.26
N GLU A 109 -9.33 8.54 4.68
CA GLU A 109 -9.69 8.51 6.09
C GLU A 109 -9.67 7.11 6.68
N GLN A 110 -9.76 7.00 8.00
CA GLN A 110 -9.66 5.72 8.72
C GLN A 110 -10.61 4.64 8.16
N SER A 111 -11.80 5.04 7.73
CA SER A 111 -12.82 4.15 7.13
C SER A 111 -12.38 3.53 5.81
N GLY A 112 -11.41 4.13 5.10
CA GLY A 112 -10.83 3.59 3.87
C GLY A 112 -9.74 2.55 4.09
N TYR A 113 -9.39 2.24 5.35
CA TYR A 113 -8.38 1.24 5.71
C TYR A 113 -8.98 0.04 6.45
N GLN A 114 -8.40 -1.13 6.19
CA GLN A 114 -8.58 -2.34 6.98
C GLN A 114 -7.24 -2.83 7.54
N ALA A 115 -7.21 -3.18 8.84
CA ALA A 115 -6.02 -3.70 9.50
C ALA A 115 -5.87 -5.21 9.27
N THR A 116 -5.13 -5.60 8.23
CA THR A 116 -4.99 -7.00 7.81
C THR A 116 -3.66 -7.61 8.22
N CYS A 117 -3.59 -8.92 8.40
CA CYS A 117 -2.30 -9.58 8.62
C CYS A 117 -1.48 -9.58 7.32
N LYS A 118 -0.15 -9.64 7.45
CA LYS A 118 0.77 -9.60 6.31
C LYS A 118 0.50 -10.69 5.25
N ASP A 119 0.02 -11.86 5.66
CA ASP A 119 -0.24 -12.98 4.77
C ASP A 119 -1.52 -12.75 3.94
N CYS A 120 -2.63 -12.37 4.58
CA CYS A 120 -3.86 -11.99 3.88
C CYS A 120 -3.62 -10.79 2.94
N HIS A 121 -2.88 -9.78 3.40
CA HIS A 121 -2.51 -8.63 2.57
C HIS A 121 -1.69 -9.05 1.32
N LYS A 122 -0.74 -9.98 1.48
CA LYS A 122 0.05 -10.52 0.37
C LYS A 122 -0.82 -11.23 -0.66
N ILE A 123 -1.80 -12.01 -0.22
CA ILE A 123 -2.77 -12.70 -1.09
C ILE A 123 -3.59 -11.67 -1.86
N LYS A 124 -4.20 -10.70 -1.17
CA LYS A 124 -4.99 -9.62 -1.79
C LYS A 124 -4.19 -8.85 -2.84
N THR A 125 -2.98 -8.41 -2.48
CA THR A 125 -2.08 -7.68 -3.38
C THR A 125 -1.77 -8.48 -4.65
N LYS A 126 -1.55 -9.80 -4.52
CA LYS A 126 -1.30 -10.69 -5.67
C LYS A 126 -2.52 -10.76 -6.59
N GLN A 127 -3.72 -10.92 -6.02
CA GLN A 127 -4.97 -10.99 -6.77
C GLN A 127 -5.24 -9.68 -7.52
N GLU A 128 -5.13 -8.53 -6.85
CA GLU A 128 -5.31 -7.22 -7.48
C GLU A 128 -4.32 -7.00 -8.63
N ASN A 129 -3.05 -7.39 -8.45
CA ASN A 129 -2.04 -7.27 -9.51
C ASN A 129 -2.34 -8.18 -10.69
N GLN A 130 -2.88 -9.38 -10.46
CA GLN A 130 -3.31 -10.28 -11.53
C GLN A 130 -4.50 -9.68 -12.28
N GLN A 131 -5.47 -9.10 -11.57
CA GLN A 131 -6.62 -8.45 -12.19
C GLN A 131 -6.20 -7.20 -12.98
N ARG A 132 -5.31 -6.36 -12.46
CA ARG A 132 -4.71 -5.25 -13.22
C ARG A 132 -4.04 -5.73 -14.50
N LYS A 133 -3.35 -6.87 -14.49
CA LYS A 133 -2.74 -7.40 -15.72
C LYS A 133 -3.79 -7.88 -16.73
N LYS A 134 -4.93 -8.40 -16.28
CA LYS A 134 -6.03 -8.87 -17.14
C LYS A 134 -6.83 -7.73 -17.75
N ASN A 135 -6.98 -6.63 -17.02
CA ASN A 135 -7.75 -5.47 -17.44
C ASN A 135 -6.95 -4.46 -18.29
N LYS A 136 -5.67 -4.75 -18.54
CA LYS A 136 -4.78 -3.91 -19.33
C LYS A 136 -4.74 -4.41 -20.77
#